data_AF-A0A1Y3XT60-F1
#
_entry.id   AF-A0A1Y3XT60-F1
#
_cell.length_a   1.000
_cell.length_b   1.000
_cell.length_c   1.000
_cell.angle_alpha   90.00
_cell.angle_beta   90.00
_cell.angle_gamma   90.00
#
_symmetry.space_group_name_H-M   'P 1'
#
loop_
_entity.id
_entity.type
_entity.pdbx_description
1 polymer ?
#
loop_
_entity_poly.entity_id
_entity_poly.type
_entity_poly.pdbx_seq_one_letter_code
_entity_poly.pdbx_strand_id
1 'polypeptide(L)'
;MPPLSSSIKLTFLDVTASMRSLQELLMAFAGVGLLTLLAMLGISILFAKRAVAPIEQSYYKQKQFIQDASHELKTPLASIRANLEALQANRQETVQSQQKWLDHIFHETRRMSKLVTELLELARAGQSEQPLMLEPVCLSKLLERTLLSVEAVLYEKDISLE
;
A
#
# COMPACT_ATOMS: atom_id res chain seq x y z
N MET A 1 74.89 62.75 -38.86
CA MET A 1 73.58 62.08 -38.83
C MET A 1 73.64 60.83 -39.70
N PRO A 2 73.61 59.61 -39.14
CA PRO A 2 73.38 58.37 -39.89
C PRO A 2 71.91 57.88 -39.74
N PRO A 3 71.41 57.06 -40.68
CA PRO A 3 69.99 56.70 -40.78
C PRO A 3 69.61 55.51 -39.86
N LEU A 4 68.40 55.56 -39.30
CA LEU A 4 67.78 54.42 -38.59
C LEU A 4 67.29 53.38 -39.60
N SER A 5 67.93 52.21 -39.64
CA SER A 5 67.40 51.03 -40.34
C SER A 5 66.47 50.24 -39.40
N SER A 6 65.15 50.32 -39.62
CA SER A 6 64.15 49.54 -38.89
C SER A 6 64.05 48.11 -39.47
N SER A 7 64.70 47.14 -38.81
CA SER A 7 64.56 45.73 -39.14
C SER A 7 63.23 45.17 -38.61
N ILE A 8 62.27 44.88 -39.48
CA ILE A 8 61.02 44.20 -39.12
C ILE A 8 61.31 42.70 -38.91
N LYS A 9 61.04 42.20 -37.70
CA LYS A 9 61.19 40.79 -37.35
C LYS A 9 59.82 40.13 -37.31
N LEU A 10 59.49 39.35 -38.33
CA LEU A 10 58.30 38.49 -38.35
C LEU A 10 58.60 37.20 -37.58
N THR A 11 57.94 37.03 -36.42
CA THR A 11 57.98 35.78 -35.66
C THR A 11 56.69 35.00 -35.88
N PHE A 12 56.79 33.76 -36.36
CA PHE A 12 55.66 32.85 -36.45
C PHE A 12 55.34 32.34 -35.05
N LEU A 13 54.17 32.71 -34.51
CA LEU A 13 53.66 32.18 -33.26
C LEU A 13 52.91 30.87 -33.57
N ASP A 14 53.45 29.73 -33.18
CA ASP A 14 52.78 28.44 -33.36
C ASP A 14 51.64 28.28 -32.33
N VAL A 15 50.40 28.41 -32.77
CA VAL A 15 49.19 28.32 -31.94
C VAL A 15 48.63 26.89 -31.89
N THR A 16 49.25 25.95 -32.61
CA THR A 16 48.74 24.57 -32.77
C THR A 16 48.69 23.83 -31.43
N ALA A 17 49.68 24.04 -30.55
CA ALA A 17 49.73 23.44 -29.22
C ALA A 17 48.60 23.95 -28.29
N SER A 18 48.30 25.24 -28.34
CA SER A 18 47.18 25.84 -27.60
C SER A 18 45.83 25.31 -28.09
N MET A 19 45.68 25.12 -29.39
CA MET A 19 44.45 24.57 -29.99
C MET A 19 44.20 23.11 -29.58
N ARG A 20 45.24 22.26 -29.55
CA ARG A 20 45.13 20.87 -29.06
C ARG A 20 44.74 20.82 -27.59
N SER A 21 45.37 21.65 -26.76
CA SER A 21 45.07 21.73 -25.32
C SER A 21 43.61 22.12 -25.06
N LEU A 22 43.06 23.05 -25.86
CA LEU A 22 41.65 23.45 -25.78
C LEU A 22 40.71 22.30 -26.16
N GLN A 23 41.04 21.54 -27.21
CA GLN A 23 40.24 20.38 -27.64
C GLN A 23 40.24 19.25 -26.60
N GLU A 24 41.39 18.95 -26.00
CA GLU A 24 41.50 17.97 -24.91
C GLU A 24 40.65 18.36 -23.70
N LEU A 25 40.70 19.64 -23.31
CA LEU A 25 39.89 20.16 -22.21
C LEU A 25 38.38 20.07 -22.52
N LEU A 26 37.97 20.43 -23.74
CA LEU A 26 36.57 20.35 -24.18
C LEU A 26 36.05 18.90 -24.16
N MET A 27 36.84 17.94 -24.64
CA MET A 27 36.45 16.52 -24.61
C MET A 27 36.36 15.98 -23.18
N ALA A 28 37.30 16.36 -22.31
CA ALA A 28 37.27 15.97 -20.91
C ALA A 28 36.00 16.49 -20.21
N PHE A 29 35.65 17.77 -20.41
CA PHE A 29 34.42 18.33 -19.86
C PHE A 29 33.16 17.69 -20.44
N ALA A 30 33.12 17.43 -21.75
CA ALA A 30 31.99 16.77 -22.38
C ALA A 30 31.79 15.34 -21.83
N GLY A 31 32.89 14.59 -21.66
CA GLY A 31 32.85 13.24 -21.09
C GLY A 31 32.39 13.22 -19.63
N VAL A 32 32.95 14.09 -18.79
CA VAL A 32 32.54 14.24 -17.38
C VAL A 32 31.09 14.68 -17.29
N GLY A 33 30.69 15.70 -18.06
CA GLY A 33 29.31 16.19 -18.09
C GLY A 33 28.30 15.12 -18.49
N LEU A 34 28.63 14.32 -19.51
CA LEU A 34 27.79 13.20 -19.93
C LEU A 34 27.69 12.13 -18.84
N LEU A 35 28.81 11.75 -18.22
CA LEU A 35 28.82 10.78 -17.12
C LEU A 35 27.99 11.27 -15.92
N THR A 36 28.16 12.52 -15.52
CA THR A 36 27.38 13.09 -14.41
C THR A 36 25.90 13.16 -14.75
N LEU A 37 25.54 13.50 -15.99
CA LEU A 37 24.15 13.57 -16.44
C LEU A 37 23.50 12.18 -16.43
N LEU A 38 24.20 11.16 -16.94
CA LEU A 38 23.73 9.77 -16.90
C LEU A 38 23.59 9.27 -15.46
N ALA A 39 24.55 9.58 -14.59
CA ALA A 39 24.48 9.23 -13.18
C ALA A 39 23.29 9.90 -12.48
N MET A 40 23.10 11.22 -12.67
CA MET A 40 21.95 11.94 -12.11
C MET A 40 20.63 11.38 -12.60
N LEU A 41 20.52 11.06 -13.90
CA LEU A 41 19.32 10.47 -14.49
C LEU A 41 19.03 9.08 -13.90
N GLY A 42 20.05 8.22 -13.77
CA GLY A 42 19.92 6.90 -13.16
C GLY A 42 19.48 6.96 -11.69
N ILE A 43 20.11 7.82 -10.91
CA ILE A 43 19.75 8.06 -9.49
C ILE A 43 18.31 8.60 -9.40
N SER A 44 17.94 9.57 -10.24
CA SER A 44 16.60 10.14 -10.27
C SER A 44 15.53 9.08 -10.53
N ILE A 45 15.72 8.22 -11.53
CA ILE A 45 14.78 7.13 -11.84
C ILE A 45 14.69 6.14 -10.68
N LEU A 46 15.82 5.77 -10.06
CA LEU A 46 15.83 4.87 -8.91
C LEU A 46 15.04 5.46 -7.74
N PHE A 47 15.26 6.73 -7.43
CA PHE A 47 14.60 7.45 -6.35
C PHE A 47 13.10 7.58 -6.60
N ALA A 48 12.71 7.96 -7.83
CA ALA A 48 11.32 8.05 -8.23
C ALA A 48 10.60 6.70 -8.10
N LYS A 49 11.19 5.61 -8.60
CA LYS A 49 10.62 4.26 -8.46
C LYS A 49 10.45 3.86 -7.00
N ARG A 50 11.44 4.13 -6.15
CA ARG A 50 11.40 3.75 -4.73
C ARG A 50 10.38 4.59 -3.94
N ALA A 51 10.19 5.86 -4.30
CA ALA A 51 9.22 6.74 -3.68
C ALA A 51 7.77 6.38 -4.07
N VAL A 52 7.54 5.98 -5.33
CA VAL A 52 6.20 5.65 -5.84
C VAL A 52 5.75 4.23 -5.48
N ALA A 53 6.67 3.26 -5.44
CA ALA A 53 6.36 1.86 -5.14
C ALA A 53 5.47 1.63 -3.88
N PRO A 54 5.74 2.22 -2.70
CA PRO A 54 4.89 2.01 -1.52
C PRO A 54 3.49 2.63 -1.67
N ILE A 55 3.36 3.72 -2.43
CA ILE A 55 2.08 4.37 -2.71
C ILE A 55 1.24 3.47 -3.60
N GLU A 56 1.85 2.95 -4.67
CA GLU A 56 1.21 2.01 -5.59
C GLU A 56 0.75 0.73 -4.86
N GLN A 57 1.61 0.15 -4.02
CA GLN A 57 1.25 -1.03 -3.22
C GLN A 57 0.08 -0.74 -2.27
N SER A 58 0.09 0.40 -1.57
CA SER A 58 -0.99 0.80 -0.67
C SER A 58 -2.30 1.01 -1.43
N TYR A 59 -2.23 1.64 -2.61
CA TYR A 59 -3.38 1.84 -3.49
C TYR A 59 -3.98 0.51 -3.96
N TYR A 60 -3.17 -0.45 -4.41
CA TYR A 60 -3.66 -1.77 -4.81
C TYR A 60 -4.29 -2.53 -3.64
N LYS A 61 -3.68 -2.50 -2.46
CA LYS A 61 -4.26 -3.12 -1.25
C LYS A 61 -5.60 -2.51 -0.88
N GLN A 62 -5.72 -1.17 -0.92
CA GLN A 62 -6.98 -0.48 -0.65
C GLN A 62 -8.05 -0.85 -1.67
N LYS A 63 -7.70 -0.89 -2.96
CA LYS A 63 -8.61 -1.27 -4.03
C LYS A 63 -9.12 -2.71 -3.86
N GLN A 64 -8.22 -3.64 -3.55
CA GLN A 64 -8.57 -5.04 -3.28
C GLN A 64 -9.49 -5.15 -2.06
N PHE A 65 -9.16 -4.46 -0.96
CA PHE A 65 -9.99 -4.44 0.24
C PHE A 65 -11.42 -3.95 -0.04
N ILE A 66 -11.59 -2.87 -0.80
CA ILE A 66 -12.91 -2.35 -1.18
C ILE A 66 -13.67 -3.36 -2.04
N GLN A 67 -12.98 -4.02 -2.97
CA GLN A 67 -13.57 -5.03 -3.83
C GLN A 67 -14.06 -6.23 -2.99
N ASP A 68 -13.22 -6.75 -2.11
CA ASP A 68 -13.54 -7.89 -1.24
C ASP A 68 -14.71 -7.56 -0.30
N ALA A 69 -14.67 -6.39 0.34
CA ALA A 69 -15.77 -5.90 1.17
C ALA A 69 -17.09 -5.80 0.39
N SER A 70 -17.04 -5.30 -0.84
CA SER A 70 -18.21 -5.18 -1.70
C SER A 70 -18.80 -6.55 -2.06
N HIS A 71 -17.94 -7.54 -2.35
CA HIS A 71 -18.38 -8.90 -2.63
C HIS A 71 -19.01 -9.56 -1.40
N GLU A 72 -18.37 -9.45 -0.23
CA GLU A 72 -18.86 -10.04 1.02
C GLU A 72 -20.19 -9.43 1.49
N LEU A 73 -20.45 -8.15 1.21
CA LEU A 73 -21.72 -7.47 1.51
C LEU A 73 -22.82 -7.78 0.48
N LYS A 74 -22.48 -8.10 -0.77
CA LYS A 74 -23.45 -8.40 -1.82
C LYS A 74 -24.23 -9.69 -1.56
N THR A 75 -23.56 -10.70 -1.02
CA THR A 75 -24.14 -12.00 -0.67
C THR A 75 -25.27 -11.92 0.36
N PRO A 76 -25.07 -11.35 1.56
CA PRO A 76 -26.14 -11.22 2.56
C PRO A 76 -27.27 -10.31 2.05
N LEU A 77 -26.95 -9.26 1.29
CA LEU A 77 -27.95 -8.39 0.68
C LEU A 77 -28.84 -9.15 -0.34
N ALA A 78 -28.23 -10.00 -1.18
CA ALA A 78 -28.96 -10.84 -2.12
C ALA A 78 -29.86 -11.86 -1.38
N SER A 79 -29.35 -12.44 -0.29
CA SER A 79 -30.13 -13.33 0.58
C SER A 79 -31.34 -12.59 1.17
N ILE A 80 -31.14 -11.42 1.79
CA ILE A 80 -32.23 -10.59 2.33
C ILE A 80 -33.29 -10.31 1.27
N ARG A 81 -32.87 -9.91 0.06
CA ARG A 81 -33.80 -9.64 -1.04
C ARG A 81 -34.62 -10.88 -1.42
N ALA A 82 -33.98 -12.04 -1.56
CA ALA A 82 -34.68 -13.29 -1.87
C ALA A 82 -35.70 -13.69 -0.77
N ASN A 83 -35.35 -13.52 0.50
CA ASN A 83 -36.27 -13.77 1.62
C ASN A 83 -37.46 -12.77 1.60
N LEU A 84 -37.21 -11.50 1.29
CA LEU A 84 -38.27 -10.49 1.12
C LEU A 84 -39.19 -10.78 -0.08
N GLU A 85 -38.64 -11.26 -1.19
CA GLU A 85 -39.42 -11.69 -2.36
C GLU A 85 -40.32 -12.89 -2.00
N ALA A 86 -39.81 -13.86 -1.23
CA ALA A 86 -40.61 -14.99 -0.73
C ALA A 86 -41.75 -14.56 0.20
N LEU A 87 -41.50 -13.61 1.11
CA LEU A 87 -42.55 -12.99 1.93
C LEU A 87 -43.61 -12.29 1.07
N GLN A 88 -43.17 -11.57 0.04
CA GLN A 88 -44.09 -10.88 -0.87
C GLN A 88 -44.88 -11.82 -1.79
N ALA A 89 -44.37 -13.00 -2.11
CA ALA A 89 -45.11 -14.01 -2.87
C ALA A 89 -46.22 -14.65 -2.02
N ASN A 90 -46.01 -14.74 -0.69
CA ASN A 90 -46.90 -15.45 0.24
C ASN A 90 -47.66 -14.51 1.19
N ARG A 91 -47.99 -13.28 0.80
CA ARG A 91 -48.56 -12.23 1.69
C ARG A 91 -49.85 -12.58 2.42
N GLN A 92 -50.59 -13.58 1.95
CA GLN A 92 -51.85 -14.05 2.55
C GLN A 92 -51.61 -14.98 3.74
N GLU A 93 -50.38 -15.45 3.93
CA GLU A 93 -50.01 -16.31 5.05
C GLU A 93 -49.89 -15.54 6.37
N THR A 94 -49.98 -16.28 7.48
CA THR A 94 -49.82 -15.71 8.82
C THR A 94 -48.36 -15.36 9.11
N VAL A 95 -48.15 -14.38 9.97
CA VAL A 95 -46.80 -14.02 10.46
C VAL A 95 -46.06 -15.25 11.02
N GLN A 96 -46.78 -16.15 11.69
CA GLN A 96 -46.18 -17.32 12.32
C GLN A 96 -45.65 -18.36 11.30
N SER A 97 -46.33 -18.56 10.16
CA SER A 97 -45.78 -19.44 9.09
C SER A 97 -44.62 -18.78 8.35
N GLN A 98 -44.55 -17.45 8.37
CA GLN A 98 -43.50 -16.65 7.73
C GLN A 98 -42.28 -16.38 8.62
N GLN A 99 -42.30 -16.80 9.89
CA GLN A 99 -41.25 -16.53 10.88
C GLN A 99 -39.85 -16.89 10.38
N LYS A 100 -39.70 -18.02 9.67
CA LYS A 100 -38.42 -18.46 9.10
C LYS A 100 -37.77 -17.40 8.21
N TRP A 101 -38.55 -16.72 7.36
CA TRP A 101 -38.03 -15.70 6.44
C TRP A 101 -37.59 -14.45 7.21
N LEU A 102 -38.34 -14.07 8.25
CA LEU A 102 -38.00 -12.96 9.14
C LEU A 102 -36.71 -13.26 9.93
N ASP A 103 -36.58 -14.48 10.46
CA ASP A 103 -35.38 -14.92 11.18
C ASP A 103 -34.15 -14.92 10.27
N HIS A 104 -34.28 -15.40 9.03
CA HIS A 104 -33.20 -15.34 8.04
C HIS A 104 -32.76 -13.89 7.75
N ILE A 105 -33.71 -12.97 7.53
CA ILE A 105 -33.40 -11.55 7.31
C ILE A 105 -32.68 -10.97 8.54
N PHE A 106 -33.13 -11.30 9.74
CA PHE A 106 -32.50 -10.87 10.98
C PHE A 106 -31.05 -11.41 11.11
N HIS A 107 -30.82 -12.68 10.77
CA HIS A 107 -29.48 -13.26 10.77
C HIS A 107 -28.54 -12.58 9.75
N GLU A 108 -29.00 -12.33 8.52
CA GLU A 108 -28.18 -11.68 7.49
C GLU A 108 -27.87 -10.22 7.82
N THR A 109 -28.83 -9.48 8.39
CA THR A 109 -28.57 -8.10 8.86
C THR A 109 -27.54 -8.08 10.01
N ARG A 110 -27.59 -9.04 10.93
CA ARG A 110 -26.57 -9.21 11.96
C ARG A 110 -25.20 -9.57 11.37
N ARG A 111 -25.14 -10.44 10.36
CA ARG A 111 -23.91 -10.77 9.63
C ARG A 111 -23.32 -9.53 8.95
N MET A 112 -24.14 -8.72 8.27
CA MET A 112 -23.69 -7.46 7.67
C MET A 112 -23.16 -6.47 8.69
N SER A 113 -23.83 -6.32 9.85
CA SER A 113 -23.36 -5.44 10.93
C SER A 113 -21.99 -5.87 11.47
N LYS A 114 -21.75 -7.19 11.62
CA LYS A 114 -20.45 -7.72 12.01
C LYS A 114 -19.37 -7.41 10.96
N LEU A 115 -19.65 -7.67 9.69
CA LEU A 115 -18.72 -7.36 8.58
C LEU A 115 -18.36 -5.87 8.55
N VAL A 116 -19.34 -4.97 8.68
CA VAL A 116 -19.07 -3.52 8.72
C VAL A 116 -18.18 -3.14 9.90
N THR A 117 -18.39 -3.76 11.06
CA THR A 117 -17.57 -3.53 12.25
C THR A 117 -16.12 -3.97 12.01
N GLU A 118 -15.91 -5.18 11.48
CA GLU A 118 -14.59 -5.71 11.13
C GLU A 118 -13.86 -4.83 10.10
N LEU A 119 -14.58 -4.32 9.08
CA LEU A 119 -14.02 -3.40 8.09
C LEU A 119 -13.59 -2.05 8.71
N LEU A 120 -14.37 -1.52 9.66
CA LEU A 120 -14.04 -0.28 10.38
C LEU A 120 -12.84 -0.47 11.32
N GLU A 121 -12.72 -1.62 11.97
CA GLU A 121 -11.57 -1.98 12.80
C GLU A 121 -10.28 -2.07 11.96
N LEU A 122 -10.33 -2.76 10.82
CA LEU A 122 -9.20 -2.84 9.89
C LEU A 122 -8.78 -1.46 9.36
N ALA A 123 -9.75 -0.60 9.02
CA ALA A 123 -9.46 0.76 8.56
C ALA A 123 -8.79 1.63 9.64
N ARG A 124 -9.06 1.39 10.93
CA ARG A 124 -8.43 2.08 12.07
C ARG A 124 -7.07 1.52 12.42
N ALA A 125 -6.87 0.21 12.29
CA ALA A 125 -5.59 -0.44 12.60
C ALA A 125 -4.43 0.13 11.76
N GLY A 126 -4.69 0.50 10.50
CA GLY A 126 -3.69 1.14 9.62
C GLY A 126 -3.33 2.59 9.98
N GLN A 127 -4.08 3.25 10.88
CA GLN A 127 -3.84 4.64 11.30
C GLN A 127 -3.08 4.74 12.63
N SER A 128 -2.96 3.64 13.37
CA SER A 128 -2.34 3.66 14.69
C SER A 128 -0.82 3.61 14.58
N GLU A 129 -0.18 4.78 14.50
CA GLU A 129 1.25 4.95 14.80
C GLU A 129 1.52 4.96 16.32
N GLN A 130 0.67 4.31 17.13
CA GLN A 130 0.94 4.20 18.55
C GLN A 130 2.14 3.27 18.74
N PRO A 131 3.21 3.73 19.42
CA PRO A 131 4.35 2.87 19.71
C PRO A 131 3.86 1.67 20.53
N LEU A 132 4.09 0.47 20.00
CA LEU A 132 3.80 -0.78 20.70
C LEU A 132 4.60 -0.79 22.01
N MET A 133 3.90 -0.70 23.14
CA MET A 133 4.50 -0.89 24.46
C MET A 133 4.67 -2.39 24.70
N LEU A 134 5.88 -2.88 24.40
CA LEU A 134 6.24 -4.26 24.63
C LEU A 134 6.67 -4.44 26.09
N GLU A 135 5.97 -5.32 26.79
CA GLU A 135 6.29 -5.69 28.17
C GLU A 135 6.52 -7.22 28.27
N PRO A 136 7.35 -7.70 29.20
CA PRO A 136 7.48 -9.13 29.45
C PRO A 136 6.16 -9.72 29.95
N VAL A 137 5.59 -10.66 29.18
CA VAL A 137 4.34 -11.36 29.54
C VAL A 137 4.60 -12.83 29.82
N CYS A 138 4.02 -13.36 30.89
CA CYS A 138 4.02 -14.79 31.18
C CYS A 138 2.94 -15.48 30.33
N LEU A 139 3.38 -16.17 29.27
CA LEU A 139 2.51 -16.88 28.33
C LEU A 139 1.58 -17.88 29.03
N SER A 140 2.07 -18.63 30.03
CA SER A 140 1.27 -19.60 30.78
C SER A 140 0.06 -18.95 31.45
N LYS A 141 0.26 -17.80 32.12
CA LYS A 141 -0.84 -17.08 32.78
C LYS A 141 -1.82 -16.46 31.78
N LEU A 142 -1.32 -15.99 30.64
CA LEU A 142 -2.17 -15.45 29.58
C LEU A 142 -3.06 -16.55 28.99
N LEU A 143 -2.47 -17.72 28.70
CA LEU A 143 -3.18 -18.88 28.19
C LEU A 143 -4.25 -19.36 29.16
N GLU A 144 -3.91 -19.51 30.44
CA GLU A 144 -4.86 -19.94 31.48
C GLU A 144 -6.08 -18.99 31.59
N ARG A 145 -5.85 -17.68 31.60
CA ARG A 145 -6.93 -16.67 31.60
C ARG A 145 -7.81 -16.76 30.35
N THR A 146 -7.18 -16.98 29.21
CA THR A 146 -7.91 -17.06 27.94
C THR A 146 -8.74 -18.34 27.91
N LEU A 147 -8.17 -19.48 28.31
CA LEU A 147 -8.84 -20.77 28.43
C LEU A 147 -10.06 -20.71 29.35
N LEU A 148 -9.94 -20.11 30.53
CA LEU A 148 -11.07 -19.87 31.44
C LEU A 148 -12.20 -19.08 30.78
N SER A 149 -11.87 -18.11 29.92
CA SER A 149 -12.89 -17.30 29.24
C SER A 149 -13.68 -18.06 28.16
N VAL A 150 -13.13 -19.15 27.61
CA VAL A 150 -13.75 -19.98 26.57
C VAL A 150 -14.21 -21.35 27.04
N GLU A 151 -13.93 -21.72 28.30
CA GLU A 151 -14.24 -23.03 28.89
C GLU A 151 -15.73 -23.40 28.76
N ALA A 152 -16.64 -22.45 28.99
CA ALA A 152 -18.08 -22.68 28.84
C ALA A 152 -18.47 -23.09 27.40
N VAL A 153 -17.82 -22.50 26.40
CA VAL A 153 -18.06 -22.79 24.98
C VAL A 153 -17.47 -24.15 24.58
N LEU A 154 -16.32 -24.52 25.18
CA LEU A 154 -15.66 -25.80 24.94
C LEU A 154 -16.48 -26.95 25.53
N TYR A 155 -17.02 -26.76 26.73
CA TYR A 155 -17.91 -27.71 27.37
C TYR A 155 -19.20 -27.93 26.57
N GLU A 156 -19.81 -26.86 26.06
CA GLU A 156 -21.02 -26.95 25.22
C GLU A 156 -20.77 -27.68 23.89
N LYS A 157 -19.52 -27.72 23.42
CA LYS A 157 -19.12 -28.40 22.18
C LYS A 157 -18.46 -29.76 22.39
N ASP A 158 -18.39 -30.25 23.63
CA ASP A 158 -17.78 -31.53 24.00
C ASP A 158 -16.30 -31.65 23.58
N ILE A 159 -15.57 -30.53 23.63
CA ILE A 159 -14.14 -30.45 23.27
C ILE A 159 -13.31 -30.44 24.55
N SER A 160 -12.47 -31.46 24.71
CA SER A 160 -11.49 -31.57 25.80
C SER A 160 -10.12 -31.04 25.37
N LEU A 161 -9.46 -30.30 26.26
CA LEU A 161 -8.09 -29.81 26.08
C LEU A 161 -7.15 -30.69 26.93
N GLU A 162 -6.21 -31.39 26.27
CA GLU A 162 -5.04 -32.03 26.90
C GLU A 162 -3.86 -31.05 27.02
#